data_AF-A0A842URN9-F1
#
_entry.id   AF-A0A842URN9-F1
#
_cell.length_a   1.000
_cell.length_b   1.000
_cell.length_c   1.000
_cell.angle_alpha   90.00
_cell.angle_beta   90.00
_cell.angle_gamma   90.00
#
_symmetry.space_group_name_H-M   'P 1'
#
loop_
_entity.id
_entity.type
_entity.pdbx_description
1 polymer ?
#
loop_
_entity_poly.entity_id
_entity_poly.type
_entity_poly.pdbx_seq_one_letter_code
_entity_poly.pdbx_strand_id
1 'polypeptide(L)'
;MKKKKKKVLKIILNVLLILIIIASSFTAISFIIFNSTLTQMFPHVPSLIFFIYGLLAIGNIVAAIALIKFKKWGFWLFLGISVIKIILDLLGRVRILLALSGLILLLIIYLLIRPFWKEMKY
;
A
#
# COMPACT_ATOMS: atom_id res chain seq x y z
N MET A 1 -11.29 -24.52 19.05
CA MET A 1 -10.31 -24.33 17.94
C MET A 1 -10.42 -22.99 17.18
N LYS A 2 -11.62 -22.45 16.89
CA LYS A 2 -11.81 -21.22 16.06
C LYS A 2 -11.18 -19.92 16.61
N LYS A 3 -11.19 -19.69 17.94
CA LYS A 3 -10.63 -18.47 18.56
C LYS A 3 -9.10 -18.35 18.43
N LYS A 4 -8.36 -19.46 18.57
CA LYS A 4 -6.88 -19.48 18.47
C LYS A 4 -6.42 -19.12 17.05
N LYS A 5 -7.10 -19.63 16.02
CA LYS A 5 -6.83 -19.30 14.60
C LYS A 5 -7.09 -17.82 14.28
N LYS A 6 -8.19 -17.24 14.79
CA LYS A 6 -8.45 -15.79 14.66
C LYS A 6 -7.37 -14.95 15.33
N LYS A 7 -6.88 -15.32 16.52
CA LYS A 7 -5.80 -14.59 17.20
C LYS A 7 -4.52 -14.54 16.36
N VAL A 8 -4.12 -15.68 15.77
CA VAL A 8 -2.94 -15.76 14.90
C VAL A 8 -3.10 -14.90 13.65
N LEU A 9 -4.24 -14.98 12.96
CA LEU A 9 -4.51 -14.16 11.77
C LEU A 9 -4.43 -12.66 12.07
N LYS A 10 -4.93 -12.22 13.24
CA LYS A 10 -4.84 -10.84 13.68
C LYS A 10 -3.39 -10.39 13.92
N ILE A 11 -2.55 -11.27 14.48
CA ILE A 11 -1.12 -10.99 14.67
C ILE A 11 -0.43 -10.87 13.31
N ILE A 12 -0.65 -11.80 12.39
CA ILE A 12 -0.05 -11.76 11.04
C ILE A 12 -0.49 -10.49 10.30
N LEU A 13 -1.77 -10.12 10.38
CA LEU A 13 -2.28 -8.89 9.78
C LEU A 13 -1.55 -7.65 10.35
N ASN A 14 -1.40 -7.55 11.66
CA ASN A 14 -0.71 -6.42 12.27
C ASN A 14 0.77 -6.35 11.87
N VAL A 15 1.48 -7.49 11.86
CA VAL A 15 2.88 -7.54 11.41
C VAL A 15 2.99 -7.10 9.95
N LEU A 16 2.10 -7.59 9.09
CA LEU A 16 2.06 -7.20 7.68
C LEU A 16 1.80 -5.70 7.51
N LEU A 17 0.84 -5.13 8.25
CA LEU A 17 0.53 -3.70 8.19
C LEU A 17 1.69 -2.83 8.68
N ILE A 18 2.42 -3.26 9.72
CA ILE A 18 3.63 -2.57 10.17
C ILE A 18 4.72 -2.61 9.09
N LEU A 19 4.91 -3.76 8.43
CA LEU A 19 5.86 -3.88 7.32
C LEU A 19 5.49 -2.94 6.17
N ILE A 20 4.20 -2.80 5.86
CA ILE A 20 3.71 -1.86 4.84
C ILE A 20 3.99 -0.42 5.24
N ILE A 21 3.82 -0.05 6.51
CA ILE A 21 4.15 1.29 7.00
C ILE A 21 5.64 1.56 6.78
N ILE A 22 6.52 0.64 7.18
CA ILE A 22 7.97 0.80 7.02
C ILE A 22 8.35 0.97 5.55
N ALA A 23 7.86 0.06 4.68
CA ALA A 23 8.12 0.12 3.24
C ALA A 23 7.58 1.41 2.61
N SER A 24 6.38 1.85 3.02
CA SER A 24 5.76 3.08 2.52
C SER A 24 6.49 4.33 3.02
N SER A 25 7.01 4.33 4.24
CA SER A 25 7.84 5.43 4.76
C SER A 25 9.13 5.58 3.95
N PHE A 26 9.81 4.47 3.67
CA PHE A 26 10.99 4.49 2.81
C PHE A 26 10.65 5.01 1.41
N THR A 27 9.56 4.52 0.84
CA THR A 27 9.05 4.95 -0.47
C THR A 27 8.71 6.44 -0.51
N ALA A 28 8.05 6.97 0.52
CA ALA A 28 7.70 8.39 0.62
C ALA A 28 8.96 9.26 0.68
N ILE A 29 9.95 8.87 1.49
CA ILE A 29 11.24 9.56 1.59
C ILE A 29 11.96 9.55 0.23
N SER A 30 12.09 8.38 -0.40
CA SER A 30 12.74 8.25 -1.71
C SER A 30 12.11 9.14 -2.77
N PHE A 31 10.78 9.14 -2.88
CA PHE A 31 10.11 9.89 -3.94
C PHE A 31 9.94 11.39 -3.68
N ILE A 32 9.83 11.82 -2.41
CA ILE A 32 9.67 13.23 -2.07
C ILE A 32 11.03 13.93 -1.96
N ILE A 33 11.98 13.32 -1.23
CA ILE A 33 13.27 13.94 -0.93
C ILE A 33 14.29 13.71 -2.05
N PHE A 34 14.35 12.49 -2.60
CA PHE A 34 15.32 12.12 -3.65
C PHE A 34 14.74 12.24 -5.07
N ASN A 35 13.72 13.09 -5.27
CA ASN A 35 13.06 13.26 -6.57
C ASN A 35 14.04 13.70 -7.67
N SER A 36 14.97 14.60 -7.37
CA SER A 36 15.99 15.07 -8.32
C SER A 36 16.88 13.93 -8.82
N THR A 37 17.33 13.05 -7.93
CA THR A 37 18.11 11.85 -8.26
C THR A 37 17.32 10.87 -9.11
N LEU A 38 16.04 10.64 -8.78
CA LEU A 38 15.17 9.75 -9.55
C LEU A 38 14.84 10.30 -10.94
N THR A 39 14.64 11.61 -11.06
CA THR A 39 14.41 12.28 -12.34
C THR A 39 15.63 12.18 -13.26
N GLN A 40 16.85 12.21 -12.69
CA GLN A 40 18.08 12.00 -13.46
C GLN A 40 18.26 10.54 -13.92
N MET A 41 17.87 9.56 -13.09
CA MET A 41 17.92 8.14 -13.46
C MET A 41 16.84 7.74 -14.47
N PHE A 42 15.67 8.40 -14.40
CA PHE A 42 14.53 8.14 -15.27
C PHE A 42 14.05 9.44 -15.95
N PRO A 43 14.85 10.01 -16.87
CA PRO A 43 14.56 11.31 -17.48
C PRO A 43 13.30 11.31 -18.37
N HIS A 44 12.81 10.13 -18.72
CA HIS A 44 11.60 9.90 -19.53
C HIS A 44 10.31 9.93 -18.68
N VAL A 45 10.42 9.91 -17.35
CA VAL A 45 9.26 9.95 -16.44
C VAL A 45 9.10 11.37 -15.91
N PRO A 46 7.92 12.00 -16.07
CA PRO A 46 7.65 13.31 -15.50
C PRO A 46 7.89 13.35 -13.98
N SER A 47 8.58 14.38 -13.49
CA SER A 47 8.88 14.56 -12.05
C SER A 47 7.63 14.62 -11.17
N LEU A 48 6.51 15.06 -11.73
CA LEU A 48 5.20 15.08 -11.09
C LEU A 48 4.72 13.67 -10.71
N ILE A 49 5.05 12.65 -11.51
CA ILE A 49 4.68 11.26 -11.23
C ILE A 49 5.37 10.77 -9.95
N PHE A 50 6.67 11.06 -9.79
CA PHE A 50 7.40 10.72 -8.57
C PHE A 50 6.78 11.39 -7.33
N PHE A 51 6.41 12.67 -7.43
CA PHE A 51 5.72 13.35 -6.33
C PHE A 51 4.39 12.68 -5.97
N ILE A 52 3.61 12.25 -6.97
CA ILE A 52 2.36 11.50 -6.74
C ILE A 52 2.65 10.15 -6.06
N TYR A 53 3.68 9.40 -6.46
CA TYR A 53 4.06 8.16 -5.75
C TYR A 53 4.40 8.41 -4.28
N GLY A 54 5.06 9.52 -3.97
CA GLY A 54 5.32 9.95 -2.60
C GLY A 54 4.04 10.18 -1.80
N LEU A 55 3.07 10.89 -2.38
CA LEU A 55 1.76 11.12 -1.76
C LEU A 55 0.96 9.82 -1.57
N LEU A 56 0.99 8.92 -2.57
CA LEU A 56 0.35 7.61 -2.47
C LEU A 56 0.99 6.75 -1.38
N ALA A 57 2.31 6.85 -1.18
CA ALA A 57 3.00 6.15 -0.11
C ALA A 57 2.55 6.67 1.28
N ILE A 58 2.38 7.99 1.45
CA ILE A 58 1.80 8.56 2.68
C ILE A 58 0.36 8.05 2.88
N GLY A 59 -0.44 8.03 1.80
CA GLY A 59 -1.77 7.45 1.82
C GLY A 59 -1.78 5.99 2.30
N ASN A 60 -0.82 5.17 1.86
CA ASN A 60 -0.69 3.78 2.30
C ASN A 60 -0.37 3.65 3.79
N ILE A 61 0.43 4.57 4.35
CA ILE A 61 0.68 4.62 5.80
C ILE A 61 -0.63 4.90 6.54
N VAL A 62 -1.39 5.89 6.08
CA VAL A 62 -2.70 6.25 6.67
C VAL A 62 -3.68 5.08 6.58
N ALA A 63 -3.74 4.40 5.43
CA ALA A 63 -4.56 3.21 5.22
C ALA A 63 -4.16 2.06 6.17
N ALA A 64 -2.86 1.83 6.34
CA ALA A 64 -2.34 0.80 7.23
C ALA A 64 -2.71 1.08 8.69
N ILE A 65 -2.53 2.32 9.14
CA ILE A 65 -2.92 2.74 10.49
C ILE A 65 -4.43 2.56 10.71
N ALA A 66 -5.25 2.92 9.73
CA ALA A 66 -6.70 2.72 9.78
C ALA A 66 -7.06 1.23 9.90
N LEU A 67 -6.38 0.35 9.14
CA LEU A 67 -6.59 -1.09 9.23
C LEU A 67 -6.14 -1.70 10.56
N ILE A 68 -5.06 -1.21 11.16
CA ILE A 68 -4.64 -1.61 12.53
C ILE A 68 -5.74 -1.25 13.53
N LYS A 69 -6.41 -0.11 13.33
CA LYS A 69 -7.57 0.33 14.12
C LYS A 69 -8.90 -0.33 13.73
N PHE A 70 -8.88 -1.35 12.87
CA PHE A 70 -10.06 -2.08 12.39
C PHE A 70 -11.11 -1.17 11.71
N LYS A 71 -10.64 -0.20 10.93
CA LYS A 71 -11.48 0.71 10.14
C LYS A 71 -11.58 0.26 8.68
N LYS A 72 -12.80 0.04 8.19
CA LYS A 72 -13.07 -0.47 6.83
C LYS A 72 -12.58 0.47 5.73
N TRP A 73 -12.67 1.78 5.95
CA TRP A 73 -12.20 2.77 4.97
C TRP A 73 -10.71 2.62 4.66
N GLY A 74 -9.90 2.09 5.58
CA GLY A 74 -8.49 1.81 5.33
C GLY A 74 -8.28 0.81 4.18
N PHE A 75 -9.12 -0.22 4.06
CA PHE A 75 -9.07 -1.16 2.94
C PHE A 75 -9.44 -0.49 1.61
N TRP A 76 -10.51 0.32 1.62
CA TRP A 76 -10.93 1.07 0.43
C TRP A 76 -9.87 2.05 -0.04
N LEU A 77 -9.14 2.67 0.89
CA LEU A 77 -8.04 3.57 0.57
C LEU A 77 -6.85 2.82 -0.03
N PHE A 78 -6.50 1.63 0.49
CA PHE A 78 -5.50 0.75 -0.14
C PHE A 78 -5.87 0.35 -1.56
N LEU A 79 -7.13 0.02 -1.78
CA LEU A 79 -7.64 -0.35 -3.09
C LEU A 79 -7.56 0.83 -4.07
N GLY A 80 -8.00 2.02 -3.64
CA GLY A 80 -7.89 3.24 -4.43
C GLY A 80 -6.44 3.58 -4.78
N ILE A 81 -5.53 3.53 -3.82
CA ILE A 81 -4.09 3.76 -4.05
C ILE A 81 -3.52 2.74 -5.02
N SER A 82 -3.89 1.47 -4.89
CA SER A 82 -3.42 0.42 -5.80
C SER A 82 -3.88 0.65 -7.24
N VAL A 83 -5.13 1.07 -7.45
CA VAL A 83 -5.66 1.42 -8.77
C VAL A 83 -4.90 2.61 -9.37
N ILE A 84 -4.71 3.68 -8.59
CA ILE A 84 -3.96 4.86 -9.05
C ILE A 84 -2.52 4.47 -9.40
N LYS A 85 -1.88 3.66 -8.57
CA LYS A 85 -0.50 3.19 -8.78
C LYS A 85 -0.36 2.41 -10.10
N ILE A 86 -1.32 1.53 -10.41
CA ILE A 86 -1.34 0.79 -11.69
C ILE A 86 -1.45 1.75 -12.87
N ILE A 87 -2.32 2.76 -12.78
CA ILE A 87 -2.46 3.77 -13.83
C ILE A 87 -1.12 4.51 -14.03
N LEU A 88 -0.46 4.92 -12.95
CA LEU A 88 0.84 5.59 -13.01
C LEU A 88 1.94 4.68 -13.57
N ASP A 89 1.98 3.41 -13.18
CA ASP A 89 2.96 2.44 -13.67
C ASP A 89 2.81 2.25 -15.20
N LEU A 90 1.57 2.19 -15.69
CA LEU A 90 1.26 2.11 -17.13
C LEU A 90 1.69 3.38 -17.88
N LEU A 91 1.42 4.56 -17.32
CA LEU A 91 1.83 5.85 -17.91
C LEU A 91 3.36 6.02 -17.94
N GLY A 92 4.03 5.61 -16.85
CA GLY A 92 5.48 5.66 -16.70
C GLY A 92 6.24 4.58 -17.49
N ARG A 93 5.54 3.69 -18.22
CA ARG A 93 6.09 2.52 -18.92
C ARG A 93 6.96 1.64 -18.01
N VAL A 94 6.63 1.60 -16.72
CA VAL A 94 7.30 0.74 -15.75
C VAL A 94 6.86 -0.70 -16.00
N ARG A 95 7.76 -1.67 -15.84
CA ARG A 95 7.51 -3.10 -16.13
C ARG A 95 6.22 -3.57 -15.44
N ILE A 96 5.28 -4.14 -16.23
CA ILE A 96 3.99 -4.71 -15.77
C ILE A 96 4.13 -5.61 -14.53
N LEU A 97 5.24 -6.35 -14.43
CA LEU A 97 5.54 -7.23 -13.30
C LEU A 97 5.58 -6.51 -11.95
N LEU A 98 6.08 -5.27 -11.90
CA LEU A 98 6.05 -4.47 -10.67
C LEU A 98 4.63 -4.02 -10.32
N ALA A 99 3.82 -3.66 -11.32
CA ALA A 99 2.43 -3.25 -11.10
C ALA A 99 1.58 -4.38 -10.49
N LEU A 100 1.80 -5.63 -10.94
CA LEU A 100 1.10 -6.81 -10.42
C LEU A 100 1.46 -7.15 -8.97
N SER A 101 2.68 -6.81 -8.52
CA SER A 101 3.11 -7.08 -7.14
C SER A 101 2.23 -6.38 -6.09
N GLY A 102 1.72 -5.18 -6.40
CA GLY A 102 0.81 -4.44 -5.54
C GLY A 102 -0.55 -5.13 -5.36
N LEU A 103 -1.05 -5.78 -6.42
CA LEU A 103 -2.32 -6.51 -6.37
C LEU A 103 -2.22 -7.78 -5.51
N ILE A 104 -1.08 -8.46 -5.56
CA ILE A 104 -0.83 -9.66 -4.73
C ILE A 104 -0.91 -9.28 -3.24
N LEU A 105 -0.27 -8.17 -2.86
CA LEU A 105 -0.31 -7.67 -1.48
C LEU A 105 -1.74 -7.29 -1.06
N LEU A 106 -2.50 -6.61 -1.93
CA LEU A 106 -3.90 -6.26 -1.68
C LEU A 106 -4.77 -7.52 -1.47
N LEU A 107 -4.55 -8.56 -2.28
CA LEU A 107 -5.24 -9.84 -2.17
C LEU A 107 -4.94 -10.54 -0.84
N ILE A 108 -3.67 -10.54 -0.42
CA ILE A 108 -3.25 -11.08 0.88
C ILE A 108 -3.97 -10.34 2.01
N ILE A 109 -3.95 -9.00 2.00
CA ILE A 109 -4.65 -8.19 3.02
C ILE A 109 -6.14 -8.53 3.06
N TYR A 110 -6.79 -8.62 1.90
CA TYR A 110 -8.20 -8.99 1.80
C TYR A 110 -8.50 -10.35 2.43
N LEU A 111 -7.68 -11.37 2.13
CA LEU A 111 -7.84 -12.71 2.69
C LEU A 111 -7.65 -12.74 4.22
N LEU A 112 -6.70 -11.96 4.75
CA LEU A 112 -6.48 -11.86 6.19
C LEU A 112 -7.60 -11.10 6.92
N ILE A 113 -8.18 -10.09 6.26
CA ILE A 113 -9.23 -9.24 6.82
C ILE A 113 -10.61 -9.87 6.72
N ARG A 114 -10.88 -10.67 5.69
CA ARG A 114 -12.19 -11.32 5.43
C ARG A 114 -12.85 -11.93 6.67
N PRO A 115 -12.14 -12.63 7.58
CA PRO A 115 -12.73 -13.21 8.80
C PRO A 115 -13.16 -12.17 9.86
N PHE A 116 -12.65 -10.94 9.77
CA PHE A 116 -12.89 -9.83 10.69
C PHE A 116 -13.77 -8.73 10.08
N TRP A 117 -14.12 -8.81 8.79
CA TRP A 117 -14.85 -7.76 8.07
C TRP A 117 -16.13 -7.31 8.77
N LYS A 118 -16.91 -8.26 9.33
CA LYS A 118 -18.14 -7.97 10.06
C LYS A 118 -17.90 -7.26 11.40
N GLU A 119 -16.72 -7.43 11.99
CA GLU A 119 -16.32 -6.83 13.27
C GLU A 119 -15.69 -5.43 13.10
N MET A 120 -15.33 -5.05 11.86
CA MET A 120 -14.72 -3.76 11.58
C MET A 120 -15.73 -2.62 11.58
N LYS A 121 -15.30 -1.48 12.11
CA LYS A 121 -16.08 -0.24 12.11
C LYS A 121 -15.94 0.43 10.75
N TYR A 122 -16.99 1.12 10.31
CA TYR A 122 -16.87 2.08 9.23
C TYR A 122 -15.91 3.21 9.64
#